data_AF-A0A8S2QHY8-F1
#
_entry.id   AF-A0A8S2QHY8-F1
#
_cell.length_a   1.000
_cell.length_b   1.000
_cell.length_c   1.000
_cell.angle_alpha   90.00
_cell.angle_beta   90.00
_cell.angle_gamma   90.00
#
_symmetry.space_group_name_H-M   'P 1'
#
loop_
_entity.id
_entity.type
_entity.pdbx_description
1 polymer ?
#
loop_
_entity_poly.entity_id
_entity_poly.type
_entity_poly.pdbx_seq_one_letter_code
_entity_poly.pdbx_strand_id
1 'polypeptide(L)'
;MHSVFLFHAIKAGLDMGIVNAGQIPIYTDIDPRLRELCEACIFNKRSTTTEELLDYAQQLKLNAGGGDDIKAGKEEESWRINIAVDERLKYSLVKGIDKYINEDIEEARQNYPRPLHVIEGPLMNGMSEVGELFGAGKMFLPQVIKSARVMKKAVNYLIPFMEEEKQKNLKLLKEEGSTCISGLDAQATIVLATVKGDVHDIGKNIVGVVLGCNNYRVIDLGVMTPCDKILKIAKEENADFIGLSGLITPSLDEMIVVAKEMQRLNFHIPLLIGGATTSK
;
A
#
# COMPACT_ATOMS: atom_id res chain seq x y z
N MET A 1 3.89 3.99 -26.47
CA MET A 1 2.59 4.13 -27.18
C MET A 1 1.43 3.54 -26.38
N HIS A 2 1.41 2.25 -26.00
CA HIS A 2 0.29 1.64 -25.25
C HIS A 2 -0.10 2.37 -23.95
N SER A 3 0.85 2.77 -23.10
CA SER A 3 0.55 3.54 -21.88
C SER A 3 -0.17 4.87 -22.18
N VAL A 4 0.24 5.56 -23.25
CA VAL A 4 -0.35 6.84 -23.67
C VAL A 4 -1.76 6.62 -24.22
N PHE A 5 -1.94 5.58 -25.04
CA PHE A 5 -3.25 5.19 -25.53
C PHE A 5 -4.20 4.88 -24.37
N LEU A 6 -3.81 4.01 -23.44
CA LEU A 6 -4.65 3.62 -22.30
C LEU A 6 -5.00 4.80 -21.40
N PHE A 7 -4.05 5.70 -21.11
CA PHE A 7 -4.29 6.90 -20.32
C PHE A 7 -5.42 7.76 -20.90
N HIS A 8 -5.42 7.97 -22.22
CA HIS A 8 -6.46 8.76 -22.89
C HIS A 8 -7.75 7.97 -23.14
N ALA A 9 -7.65 6.68 -23.46
CA ALA A 9 -8.80 5.83 -23.73
C ALA A 9 -9.67 5.63 -22.47
N ILE A 10 -9.06 5.43 -21.30
CA ILE A 10 -9.80 5.32 -20.03
C ILE A 10 -10.55 6.63 -19.74
N LYS A 11 -9.92 7.78 -19.97
CA LYS A 11 -10.59 9.09 -19.84
C LYS A 11 -11.74 9.26 -20.82
N ALA A 12 -11.65 8.66 -22.00
CA ALA A 12 -12.71 8.66 -23.01
C ALA A 12 -13.81 7.61 -22.74
N GLY A 13 -13.69 6.79 -21.69
CA GLY A 13 -14.71 5.81 -21.28
C GLY A 13 -14.38 4.35 -21.61
N LEU A 14 -13.14 4.01 -21.95
CA LEU A 14 -12.72 2.61 -22.08
C LEU A 14 -12.81 1.90 -20.72
N ASP A 15 -13.67 0.89 -20.64
CA ASP A 15 -14.01 0.13 -19.44
C ASP A 15 -13.28 -1.22 -19.35
N MET A 16 -12.91 -1.83 -20.49
CA MET A 16 -12.23 -3.12 -20.53
C MET A 16 -11.16 -3.21 -21.62
N GLY A 17 -10.03 -3.86 -21.32
CA GLY A 17 -8.99 -4.18 -22.29
C GLY A 17 -8.04 -5.28 -21.82
N ILE A 18 -7.58 -6.13 -22.74
CA ILE A 18 -6.58 -7.17 -22.47
C ILE A 18 -5.20 -6.60 -22.80
N VAL A 19 -4.34 -6.48 -21.78
CA VAL A 19 -3.01 -5.86 -21.94
C VAL A 19 -1.95 -6.63 -21.16
N ASN A 20 -0.70 -6.59 -21.65
CA ASN A 20 0.45 -7.09 -20.89
C ASN A 20 0.97 -6.00 -19.95
N ALA A 21 0.48 -6.01 -18.72
CA ALA A 21 0.79 -4.95 -17.75
C ALA A 21 2.27 -4.90 -17.30
N GLY A 22 3.03 -5.98 -17.47
CA GLY A 22 4.46 -5.97 -17.18
C GLY A 22 5.28 -5.08 -18.12
N GLN A 23 4.76 -4.79 -19.31
CA GLN A 23 5.43 -4.01 -20.36
C GLN A 23 4.92 -2.56 -20.46
N ILE A 24 4.05 -2.14 -19.55
CA ILE A 24 3.44 -0.80 -19.55
C ILE A 24 4.25 0.09 -18.60
N PRO A 25 5.03 1.07 -19.10
CA PRO A 25 5.66 2.07 -18.24
C PRO A 25 4.62 3.02 -17.63
N ILE A 26 4.93 3.60 -16.46
CA ILE A 26 4.09 4.64 -15.84
C ILE A 26 4.09 5.86 -16.75
N TYR A 27 2.92 6.46 -16.95
CA TYR A 27 2.73 7.55 -17.91
C TYR A 27 3.66 8.76 -17.65
N THR A 28 3.98 9.03 -16.38
CA THR A 28 4.85 10.15 -15.96
C THR A 28 6.32 9.92 -16.27
N ASP A 29 6.76 8.67 -16.34
CA ASP A 29 8.17 8.32 -16.58
C ASP A 29 8.55 8.35 -18.05
N ILE A 30 7.56 8.36 -18.94
CA ILE A 30 7.81 8.39 -20.38
C ILE A 30 8.43 9.74 -20.71
N ASP A 31 9.57 9.70 -21.41
CA ASP A 31 10.26 10.88 -21.90
C ASP A 31 9.26 11.89 -22.51
N PRO A 32 9.27 13.17 -22.09
CA PRO A 32 8.27 14.14 -22.50
C PRO A 32 8.14 14.28 -24.02
N ARG A 33 9.26 14.21 -24.75
CA ARG A 33 9.28 14.31 -26.22
C ARG A 33 8.67 13.06 -26.86
N LEU A 34 9.04 11.86 -26.39
CA LEU A 34 8.42 10.61 -26.84
C LEU A 34 6.92 10.57 -26.54
N ARG A 35 6.50 11.11 -25.40
CA ARG A 35 5.09 11.19 -24.99
C ARG A 35 4.30 12.11 -25.91
N GLU A 36 4.80 13.31 -26.20
CA GLU A 36 4.15 14.24 -27.14
C GLU A 36 3.99 13.62 -28.54
N LEU A 37 5.05 12.97 -29.04
CA LEU A 37 5.01 12.28 -30.33
C LEU A 37 3.99 11.13 -30.36
N CYS A 38 3.91 10.34 -29.29
CA CYS A 38 2.89 9.29 -29.16
C CYS A 38 1.47 9.87 -29.13
N GLU A 39 1.23 10.96 -28.39
CA GLU A 39 -0.08 11.63 -28.34
C GLU A 39 -0.47 12.22 -29.70
N ALA A 40 0.46 12.90 -30.36
CA ALA A 40 0.23 13.47 -31.69
C ALA A 40 -0.16 12.38 -32.69
N CYS A 41 0.42 11.18 -32.56
CA CYS A 41 0.13 10.04 -33.42
C CYS A 41 -1.27 9.47 -33.13
N ILE A 42 -1.58 9.23 -31.85
CA ILE A 42 -2.88 8.67 -31.43
C ILE A 42 -4.05 9.57 -31.84
N PHE A 43 -3.88 10.89 -31.67
CA PHE A 43 -4.93 11.87 -32.00
C PHE A 43 -4.84 12.41 -33.44
N ASN A 44 -3.89 11.92 -34.24
CA ASN A 44 -3.61 12.39 -35.59
C ASN A 44 -3.53 13.94 -35.69
N LYS A 45 -2.78 14.57 -34.76
CA LYS A 45 -2.72 16.04 -34.64
C LYS A 45 -1.93 16.73 -35.76
N ARG A 46 -0.93 16.04 -36.33
CA ARG A 46 -0.03 16.57 -37.37
C ARG A 46 0.19 15.51 -38.44
N SER A 47 0.23 15.92 -39.70
CA SER A 47 0.52 15.03 -40.83
C SER A 47 1.95 14.47 -40.82
N THR A 48 2.90 15.14 -40.16
CA THR A 48 4.32 14.76 -40.07
C THR A 48 4.64 13.81 -38.93
N THR A 49 3.67 13.46 -38.08
CA THR A 49 3.93 12.74 -36.82
C THR A 49 4.61 11.38 -37.03
N THR A 50 4.28 10.68 -38.11
CA THR A 50 4.89 9.39 -38.44
C THR A 50 6.39 9.53 -38.74
N GLU A 51 6.78 10.58 -39.47
CA GLU A 51 8.18 10.87 -39.80
C GLU A 51 8.95 11.29 -38.55
N GLU A 52 8.38 12.17 -37.72
CA GLU A 52 8.99 12.62 -36.47
C GLU A 52 9.22 11.45 -35.47
N LEU A 53 8.29 10.49 -35.41
CA LEU A 53 8.46 9.26 -34.61
C LEU A 53 9.57 8.36 -35.14
N LEU A 54 9.66 8.21 -36.47
CA LEU A 54 10.70 7.41 -37.12
C LEU A 54 12.09 8.03 -36.89
N ASP A 55 12.21 9.35 -37.03
CA ASP A 55 13.44 10.09 -36.76
C ASP A 55 13.87 9.96 -35.29
N TYR A 56 12.92 10.08 -34.36
CA TYR A 56 13.18 9.88 -32.94
C TYR A 56 13.66 8.44 -32.63
N ALA A 57 13.05 7.43 -33.26
CA ALA A 57 13.47 6.04 -33.11
C ALA A 57 14.88 5.78 -33.69
N GLN A 58 15.24 6.44 -34.80
CA GLN A 58 16.59 6.38 -35.37
C GLN A 58 17.61 7.05 -34.44
N GLN A 59 17.29 8.22 -33.88
CA GLN A 59 18.13 8.91 -32.90
C GLN A 59 18.39 8.05 -31.66
N LEU A 60 17.35 7.37 -31.15
CA LEU A 60 17.50 6.44 -30.04
C LEU A 60 18.40 5.25 -30.39
N LYS A 61 18.25 4.65 -31.59
CA LYS A 61 19.14 3.56 -32.05
C LYS A 61 20.59 4.01 -32.22
N LEU A 62 20.82 5.23 -32.71
CA LEU A 62 22.16 5.81 -32.88
C LEU A 62 22.82 6.10 -31.52
N ASN A 63 22.05 6.60 -30.54
CA ASN A 63 22.52 6.85 -29.17
C ASN A 63 22.72 5.55 -28.36
N ALA A 64 21.99 4.49 -28.70
CA ALA A 64 22.04 3.17 -28.06
C ALA A 64 23.09 2.21 -28.66
N GLY A 65 24.10 2.73 -29.38
CA GLY A 65 25.13 1.94 -30.08
C GLY A 65 25.38 0.52 -29.56
N GLY A 66 24.92 -0.47 -30.33
CA GLY A 66 25.28 -1.89 -30.30
C GLY A 66 25.47 -2.55 -28.92
N GLY A 67 24.40 -2.99 -28.28
CA GLY A 67 24.46 -3.89 -27.13
C GLY A 67 23.23 -3.79 -26.23
N ASP A 68 22.20 -4.58 -26.52
CA ASP A 68 20.91 -4.58 -25.81
C ASP A 68 21.01 -5.03 -24.33
N ASP A 69 22.14 -5.59 -23.89
CA ASP A 69 22.26 -6.22 -22.56
C ASP A 69 23.15 -5.48 -21.54
N ILE A 70 23.94 -4.46 -21.92
CA ILE A 70 24.97 -3.87 -21.02
C ILE A 70 24.61 -2.47 -20.48
N LYS A 71 23.74 -1.71 -21.15
CA LYS A 71 23.27 -0.39 -20.65
C LYS A 71 22.08 -0.49 -19.69
N ALA A 72 21.24 -1.51 -19.81
CA ALA A 72 20.07 -1.72 -18.96
C ALA A 72 20.44 -1.85 -17.46
N GLY A 73 21.52 -2.59 -17.14
CA GLY A 73 21.94 -2.80 -15.75
C GLY A 73 22.60 -1.59 -15.07
N LYS A 74 23.10 -0.59 -15.81
CA LYS A 74 23.72 0.63 -15.24
C LYS A 74 22.71 1.76 -15.02
N GLU A 75 21.67 1.87 -15.85
CA GLU A 75 20.56 2.80 -15.62
C GLU A 75 19.63 2.29 -14.50
N GLU A 76 19.47 0.98 -14.34
CA GLU A 76 18.62 0.34 -13.31
C GLU A 76 18.99 0.71 -11.86
N GLU A 77 20.22 1.16 -11.59
CA GLU A 77 20.69 1.47 -10.22
C GLU A 77 20.96 2.96 -9.98
N SER A 78 20.76 3.81 -10.99
CA SER A 78 21.00 5.26 -10.90
C SER A 78 20.18 5.95 -9.80
N TRP A 79 18.96 5.46 -9.54
CA TRP A 79 18.05 5.97 -8.50
C TRP A 79 18.56 5.75 -7.07
N ARG A 80 19.57 4.91 -6.86
CA ARG A 80 20.18 4.70 -5.53
C ARG A 80 21.30 5.69 -5.23
N ILE A 81 21.83 6.37 -6.25
CA ILE A 81 23.04 7.20 -6.11
C ILE A 81 22.66 8.55 -5.50
N ASN A 82 23.23 8.88 -4.33
CA ASN A 82 23.09 10.17 -3.63
C ASN A 82 21.66 10.55 -3.19
N ILE A 83 20.79 9.58 -2.91
CA ILE A 83 19.41 9.81 -2.45
C ILE A 83 19.23 9.27 -1.02
N ALA A 84 18.53 10.04 -0.17
CA ALA A 84 18.18 9.65 1.19
C ALA A 84 17.33 8.36 1.23
N VAL A 85 17.44 7.57 2.29
CA VAL A 85 16.73 6.29 2.42
C VAL A 85 15.22 6.42 2.24
N ASP A 86 14.63 7.51 2.73
CA ASP A 86 13.19 7.77 2.63
C ASP A 86 12.72 7.89 1.17
N GLU A 87 13.49 8.60 0.34
CA GLU A 87 13.22 8.75 -1.09
C GLU A 87 13.50 7.45 -1.86
N ARG A 88 14.49 6.65 -1.43
CA ARG A 88 14.73 5.30 -2.00
C ARG A 88 13.57 4.34 -1.72
N LEU A 89 13.01 4.38 -0.51
CA LEU A 89 11.84 3.59 -0.12
C LEU A 89 10.60 4.00 -0.93
N LYS A 90 10.37 5.32 -1.06
CA LYS A 90 9.30 5.87 -1.87
C LYS A 90 9.41 5.44 -3.34
N TYR A 91 10.59 5.57 -3.93
CA TYR A 91 10.85 5.11 -5.30
C TYR A 91 10.60 3.60 -5.47
N SER A 92 11.09 2.80 -4.54
CA SER A 92 10.91 1.34 -4.55
C SER A 92 9.42 0.95 -4.50
N LEU A 93 8.62 1.67 -3.72
CA LEU A 93 7.17 1.47 -3.66
C LEU A 93 6.49 1.85 -4.97
N VAL A 94 6.75 3.05 -5.52
CA VAL A 94 6.10 3.52 -6.76
C VAL A 94 6.44 2.61 -7.95
N LYS A 95 7.69 2.14 -8.03
CA LYS A 95 8.14 1.25 -9.12
C LYS A 95 7.85 -0.23 -8.87
N GLY A 96 7.53 -0.61 -7.63
CA GLY A 96 7.28 -2.00 -7.25
C GLY A 96 8.54 -2.87 -7.24
N ILE A 97 9.69 -2.30 -6.81
CA ILE A 97 10.99 -2.97 -6.73
C ILE A 97 11.16 -3.62 -5.36
N ASP A 98 11.36 -4.93 -5.31
CA ASP A 98 11.50 -5.71 -4.06
C ASP A 98 12.93 -6.16 -3.75
N LYS A 99 13.89 -5.90 -4.65
CA LYS A 99 15.28 -6.37 -4.56
C LYS A 99 16.02 -5.84 -3.32
N TYR A 100 15.93 -4.54 -3.06
CA TYR A 100 16.69 -3.86 -2.01
C TYR A 100 15.87 -3.43 -0.79
N ILE A 101 14.58 -3.79 -0.77
CA ILE A 101 13.64 -3.27 0.25
C ILE A 101 14.07 -3.62 1.68
N ASN A 102 14.66 -4.80 1.92
CA ASN A 102 15.08 -5.19 3.27
C ASN A 102 16.26 -4.34 3.77
N GLU A 103 17.20 -4.02 2.88
CA GLU A 103 18.39 -3.20 3.22
C GLU A 103 17.98 -1.75 3.48
N ASP A 104 17.14 -1.18 2.59
CA ASP A 104 16.66 0.19 2.74
C ASP A 104 15.75 0.33 3.98
N ILE A 105 14.95 -0.69 4.31
CA ILE A 105 14.14 -0.68 5.54
C ILE A 105 15.00 -0.79 6.80
N GLU A 106 16.07 -1.58 6.78
CA GLU A 106 16.98 -1.67 7.93
C GLU A 106 17.70 -0.35 8.19
N GLU A 107 18.19 0.32 7.14
CA GLU A 107 18.77 1.66 7.25
C GLU A 107 17.75 2.67 7.79
N ALA A 108 16.52 2.67 7.28
CA ALA A 108 15.46 3.53 7.80
C ALA A 108 15.13 3.19 9.27
N ARG A 109 15.04 1.91 9.63
CA ARG A 109 14.76 1.48 11.01
C ARG A 109 15.79 2.01 12.00
N GLN A 110 17.06 2.14 11.60
CA GLN A 110 18.12 2.71 12.45
C GLN A 110 18.02 4.24 12.56
N ASN A 111 17.51 4.91 11.53
CA ASN A 111 17.35 6.37 11.51
C ASN A 111 16.11 6.86 12.26
N TYR A 112 15.10 6.01 12.44
CA TYR A 112 13.85 6.34 13.13
C TYR A 112 13.83 5.78 14.56
N PRO A 113 13.22 6.50 15.53
CA PRO A 113 13.21 6.08 16.93
C PRO A 113 12.35 4.84 17.20
N ARG A 114 11.34 4.60 16.36
CA ARG A 114 10.46 3.42 16.43
C ARG A 114 10.27 2.82 15.04
N PRO A 115 10.27 1.48 14.91
CA PRO A 115 9.95 0.80 13.64
C PRO A 115 8.61 1.26 13.03
N LEU A 116 7.62 1.57 13.88
CA LEU A 116 6.31 2.06 13.44
C LEU A 116 6.40 3.36 12.63
N HIS A 117 7.32 4.27 12.96
CA HIS A 117 7.45 5.54 12.23
C HIS A 117 7.96 5.35 10.80
N VAL A 118 8.68 4.26 10.51
CA VAL A 118 9.05 3.91 9.12
C VAL A 118 7.82 3.53 8.31
N ILE A 119 6.83 2.88 8.94
CA ILE A 119 5.57 2.52 8.31
C ILE A 119 4.72 3.77 8.07
N GLU A 120 4.50 4.58 9.11
CA GLU A 120 3.64 5.78 9.05
C GLU A 120 4.27 6.94 8.27
N GLY A 121 5.59 6.95 8.10
CA GLY A 121 6.33 7.98 7.36
C GLY A 121 6.59 7.58 5.90
N PRO A 122 7.82 7.14 5.55
CA PRO A 122 8.23 6.94 4.16
C PRO A 122 7.38 5.92 3.41
N LEU A 123 6.96 4.83 4.07
CA LEU A 123 6.15 3.80 3.42
C LEU A 123 4.73 4.28 3.08
N MET A 124 4.05 4.95 4.02
CA MET A 124 2.74 5.55 3.76
C MET A 124 2.79 6.69 2.75
N ASN A 125 3.84 7.50 2.76
CA ASN A 125 4.05 8.55 1.75
C ASN A 125 4.17 7.95 0.33
N GLY A 126 4.93 6.87 0.17
CA GLY A 126 5.02 6.17 -1.11
C GLY A 126 3.70 5.54 -1.56
N MET A 127 2.94 4.94 -0.63
CA MET A 127 1.61 4.40 -0.95
C MET A 127 0.59 5.48 -1.30
N SER A 128 0.72 6.68 -0.73
CA SER A 128 -0.14 7.83 -1.05
C SER A 128 0.10 8.29 -2.49
N GLU A 129 1.36 8.39 -2.93
CA GLU A 129 1.70 8.72 -4.32
C GLU A 129 1.21 7.65 -5.32
N VAL A 130 1.33 6.36 -4.97
CA VAL A 130 0.74 5.27 -5.77
C VAL A 130 -0.76 5.46 -5.92
N GLY A 131 -1.45 5.85 -4.84
CA GLY A 131 -2.89 6.16 -4.84
C GLY A 131 -3.24 7.35 -5.75
N GLU A 132 -2.47 8.43 -5.69
CA GLU A 132 -2.65 9.61 -6.55
C GLU A 132 -2.42 9.27 -8.03
N LEU A 133 -1.36 8.53 -8.35
CA LEU A 133 -1.05 8.12 -9.71
C LEU A 133 -2.12 7.18 -10.29
N PHE A 134 -2.65 6.27 -9.46
CA PHE A 134 -3.75 5.39 -9.85
C PHE A 134 -5.06 6.17 -10.05
N GLY A 135 -5.40 7.07 -9.11
CA GLY A 135 -6.59 7.94 -9.21
C GLY A 135 -6.55 8.88 -10.42
N ALA A 136 -5.35 9.33 -10.81
CA ALA A 136 -5.13 10.12 -12.02
C ALA A 136 -5.10 9.29 -13.32
N GLY A 137 -5.23 7.97 -13.25
CA GLY A 137 -5.15 7.04 -14.39
C GLY A 137 -3.75 6.90 -14.99
N LYS A 138 -2.71 7.39 -14.30
CA LYS A 138 -1.30 7.34 -14.76
C LYS A 138 -0.61 6.03 -14.40
N MET A 139 -1.18 5.30 -13.43
CA MET A 139 -0.75 3.98 -12.98
C MET A 139 -1.91 3.00 -13.08
N PHE A 140 -1.62 1.74 -13.39
CA PHE A 140 -2.63 0.69 -13.62
C PHE A 140 -2.63 -0.35 -12.50
N LEU A 141 -3.75 -1.07 -12.36
CA LEU A 141 -3.97 -2.04 -11.28
C LEU A 141 -2.81 -3.04 -11.09
N PRO A 142 -2.20 -3.63 -12.14
CA PRO A 142 -1.09 -4.57 -11.93
C PRO A 142 0.18 -3.92 -11.38
N GLN A 143 0.39 -2.62 -11.65
CA GLN A 143 1.49 -1.85 -11.06
C GLN A 143 1.20 -1.59 -9.57
N VAL A 144 -0.03 -1.22 -9.23
CA VAL A 144 -0.46 -1.05 -7.84
C VAL A 144 -0.30 -2.34 -7.03
N ILE A 145 -0.59 -3.51 -7.62
CA ILE A 145 -0.36 -4.82 -6.99
C ILE A 145 1.14 -5.05 -6.72
N LYS A 146 2.04 -4.66 -7.63
CA LYS A 146 3.48 -4.76 -7.40
C LYS A 146 3.92 -3.85 -6.25
N SER A 147 3.44 -2.61 -6.19
CA SER A 147 3.68 -1.69 -5.07
C SER A 147 3.19 -2.26 -3.74
N ALA A 148 1.98 -2.81 -3.71
CA ALA A 148 1.42 -3.46 -2.53
C ALA A 148 2.25 -4.64 -2.05
N ARG A 149 2.85 -5.42 -2.97
CA ARG A 149 3.76 -6.51 -2.62
C ARG A 149 5.03 -6.01 -1.92
N VAL A 150 5.61 -4.91 -2.42
CA VAL A 150 6.78 -4.27 -1.78
C VAL A 150 6.42 -3.76 -0.40
N MET A 151 5.28 -3.07 -0.27
CA MET A 151 4.76 -2.60 1.01
C MET A 151 4.59 -3.73 2.02
N LYS A 152 3.94 -4.83 1.62
CA LYS A 152 3.75 -6.00 2.48
C LYS A 152 5.07 -6.63 2.91
N LYS A 153 6.05 -6.71 2.02
CA LYS A 153 7.40 -7.22 2.32
C LYS A 153 8.12 -6.33 3.34
N ALA A 154 8.04 -5.00 3.17
CA ALA A 154 8.62 -4.02 4.08
C ALA A 154 7.99 -4.10 5.49
N VAL A 155 6.66 -4.13 5.58
CA VAL A 155 5.95 -4.28 6.87
C VAL A 155 6.33 -5.60 7.55
N ASN A 156 6.33 -6.71 6.81
CA ASN A 156 6.71 -8.02 7.36
C ASN A 156 8.14 -8.04 7.92
N TYR A 157 9.05 -7.27 7.33
CA TYR A 157 10.41 -7.14 7.86
C TYR A 157 10.45 -6.40 9.20
N LEU A 158 9.56 -5.42 9.43
CA LEU A 158 9.52 -4.62 10.65
C LEU A 158 8.79 -5.31 11.82
N ILE A 159 7.88 -6.26 11.55
CA ILE A 159 7.09 -6.95 12.58
C ILE A 159 7.95 -7.56 13.70
N PRO A 160 9.03 -8.32 13.43
CA PRO A 160 9.87 -8.88 14.50
C PRO A 160 10.47 -7.81 15.41
N PHE A 161 10.90 -6.68 14.85
CA PHE A 161 11.50 -5.58 15.62
C PHE A 161 10.46 -4.86 16.49
N MET A 162 9.20 -4.76 16.03
CA MET A 162 8.10 -4.24 16.84
C MET A 162 7.78 -5.15 18.03
N GLU A 163 7.80 -6.47 17.82
CA GLU A 163 7.59 -7.44 18.92
C GLU A 163 8.78 -7.47 19.90
N GLU A 164 10.01 -7.28 19.44
CA GLU A 164 11.17 -7.11 20.31
C GLU A 164 11.09 -5.83 21.17
N GLU A 165 10.63 -4.71 20.58
CA GLU A 165 10.39 -3.46 21.33
C GLU A 165 9.36 -3.69 22.44
N LYS A 166 8.27 -4.41 22.14
CA LYS A 166 7.29 -4.83 23.15
C LYS A 166 7.91 -5.65 24.27
N GLN A 167 8.74 -6.65 23.96
CA GLN A 167 9.38 -7.48 24.99
C GLN A 167 10.30 -6.65 25.90
N LYS A 168 11.00 -5.65 25.35
CA LYS A 168 11.82 -4.72 26.13
C LYS A 168 10.96 -3.85 27.05
N ASN A 169 9.90 -3.26 26.51
CA ASN A 169 8.96 -2.44 27.29
C ASN A 169 8.28 -3.26 28.40
N LEU A 170 7.91 -4.51 28.12
CA LEU A 170 7.33 -5.43 29.12
C LEU A 170 8.32 -5.82 30.23
N LYS A 171 9.62 -5.90 29.94
CA LYS A 171 10.64 -6.16 30.96
C LYS A 171 10.84 -4.93 31.86
N LEU A 172 10.93 -3.75 31.28
CA LEU A 172 11.03 -2.48 32.03
C LEU A 172 9.83 -2.29 32.97
N LEU A 173 8.61 -2.52 32.48
CA LEU A 173 7.39 -2.43 33.29
C LEU A 173 7.33 -3.44 34.45
N LYS A 174 7.96 -4.61 34.30
CA LYS A 174 8.08 -5.63 35.37
C LYS A 174 9.14 -5.26 36.39
N GLU A 175 10.21 -4.57 35.98
CA GLU A 175 11.30 -4.11 36.86
C GLU A 175 10.91 -2.89 37.69
N GLU A 176 10.04 -2.00 37.17
CA GLU A 176 9.54 -0.81 37.89
C GLU A 176 8.44 -1.11 38.93
N GLY A 177 8.16 -2.40 39.22
CA GLY A 177 7.24 -2.79 40.28
C GLY A 177 5.77 -2.43 40.03
N SER A 178 5.41 -2.03 38.81
CA SER A 178 4.01 -1.94 38.42
C SER A 178 3.40 -3.34 38.48
N THR A 179 2.40 -3.50 39.35
CA THR A 179 1.60 -4.71 39.53
C THR A 179 0.76 -4.99 38.28
N CYS A 180 1.40 -5.27 37.15
CA CYS A 180 0.80 -5.94 36.02
C CYS A 180 0.98 -7.42 36.29
N ILE A 181 -0.07 -8.00 36.85
CA ILE A 181 -0.19 -9.35 37.38
C ILE A 181 0.46 -10.38 36.44
N SER A 182 1.16 -11.31 37.08
CA SER A 182 1.60 -12.61 36.57
C SER A 182 0.76 -13.13 35.41
N GLY A 183 1.43 -13.54 34.34
CA GLY A 183 0.86 -13.88 33.03
C GLY A 183 -0.55 -14.48 33.03
N LEU A 184 -1.46 -13.85 32.28
CA LEU A 184 -2.42 -14.51 31.36
C LEU A 184 -3.47 -13.54 30.79
N ASP A 185 -3.66 -12.35 31.34
CA ASP A 185 -4.77 -11.50 30.90
C ASP A 185 -4.30 -10.37 29.98
N ALA A 186 -4.65 -10.47 28.70
CA ALA A 186 -4.65 -9.29 27.83
C ALA A 186 -5.51 -8.19 28.46
N GLN A 187 -5.07 -6.93 28.39
CA GLN A 187 -5.78 -5.80 29.02
C GLN A 187 -7.21 -5.65 28.51
N ALA A 188 -7.45 -6.00 27.25
CA ALA A 188 -8.77 -6.09 26.63
C ALA A 188 -8.69 -6.95 25.35
N THR A 189 -9.83 -7.49 24.93
CA THR A 189 -9.99 -8.25 23.67
C THR A 189 -10.63 -7.37 22.61
N ILE A 190 -10.03 -7.32 21.42
CA ILE A 190 -10.56 -6.60 20.26
C ILE A 190 -10.77 -7.57 19.10
N VAL A 191 -11.95 -7.49 18.47
CA VAL A 191 -12.23 -8.16 17.21
C VAL A 191 -12.00 -7.19 16.06
N LEU A 192 -11.04 -7.49 15.19
CA LEU A 192 -10.74 -6.72 13.98
C LEU A 192 -11.28 -7.44 12.75
N ALA A 193 -11.90 -6.69 11.84
CA ALA A 193 -12.38 -7.24 10.57
C ALA A 193 -12.34 -6.20 9.46
N THR A 194 -11.93 -6.60 8.25
CA THR A 194 -12.25 -5.82 7.06
C THR A 194 -13.68 -6.18 6.65
N VAL A 195 -14.50 -5.15 6.44
CA VAL A 195 -15.94 -5.31 6.19
C VAL A 195 -16.23 -6.08 4.90
N LYS A 196 -17.48 -6.54 4.78
CA LYS A 196 -17.96 -7.28 3.62
C LYS A 196 -17.67 -6.54 2.30
N GLY A 197 -17.25 -7.29 1.29
CA GLY A 197 -16.96 -6.73 -0.04
C GLY A 197 -15.61 -6.02 -0.15
N ASP A 198 -14.85 -5.90 0.95
CA ASP A 198 -13.55 -5.25 0.97
C ASP A 198 -12.43 -6.25 1.32
N VAL A 199 -11.35 -6.19 0.55
CA VAL A 199 -10.18 -7.09 0.60
C VAL A 199 -8.94 -6.43 1.18
N HIS A 200 -8.99 -5.13 1.47
CA HIS A 200 -7.82 -4.39 1.89
C HIS A 200 -7.54 -4.62 3.38
N ASP A 201 -6.34 -5.13 3.69
CA ASP A 201 -5.99 -5.59 5.04
C ASP A 201 -4.68 -5.02 5.59
N ILE A 202 -3.86 -4.34 4.79
CA ILE A 202 -2.54 -3.84 5.22
C ILE A 202 -2.66 -2.96 6.48
N GLY A 203 -3.55 -1.95 6.44
CA GLY A 203 -3.78 -1.07 7.60
C GLY A 203 -4.35 -1.82 8.81
N LYS A 204 -5.31 -2.72 8.59
CA LYS A 204 -5.88 -3.58 9.65
C LYS A 204 -4.79 -4.40 10.34
N ASN A 205 -3.89 -5.01 9.56
CA ASN A 205 -2.84 -5.86 10.09
C ASN A 205 -1.82 -5.04 10.89
N ILE A 206 -1.47 -3.83 10.44
CA ILE A 206 -0.61 -2.90 11.20
C ILE A 206 -1.26 -2.56 12.55
N VAL A 207 -2.54 -2.17 12.56
CA VAL A 207 -3.30 -1.90 13.79
C VAL A 207 -3.33 -3.12 14.70
N GLY A 208 -3.54 -4.32 14.14
CA GLY A 208 -3.50 -5.57 14.89
C GLY A 208 -2.15 -5.83 15.55
N VAL A 209 -1.04 -5.60 14.84
CA VAL A 209 0.31 -5.69 15.41
C VAL A 209 0.52 -4.64 16.51
N VAL A 210 0.15 -3.38 16.26
CA VAL A 210 0.30 -2.30 17.25
C VAL A 210 -0.50 -2.58 18.53
N LEU A 211 -1.75 -3.04 18.41
CA LEU A 211 -2.57 -3.41 19.57
C LEU A 211 -2.00 -4.63 20.30
N GLY A 212 -1.51 -5.62 19.56
CA GLY A 212 -0.79 -6.76 20.14
C GLY A 212 0.49 -6.36 20.89
N CYS A 213 1.19 -5.30 20.42
CA CYS A 213 2.33 -4.70 21.12
C CYS A 213 1.91 -3.94 22.39
N ASN A 214 0.66 -3.54 22.52
CA ASN A 214 0.10 -2.86 23.70
C ASN A 214 -0.71 -3.81 24.60
N ASN A 215 -0.40 -5.12 24.58
CA ASN A 215 -1.03 -6.15 25.42
C ASN A 215 -2.55 -6.34 25.23
N TYR A 216 -3.10 -5.99 24.06
CA TYR A 216 -4.46 -6.37 23.69
C TYR A 216 -4.49 -7.78 23.08
N ARG A 217 -5.58 -8.51 23.31
CA ARG A 217 -5.88 -9.76 22.61
C ARG A 217 -6.59 -9.41 21.31
N VAL A 218 -5.89 -9.55 20.19
CA VAL A 218 -6.41 -9.22 18.86
C VAL A 218 -6.94 -10.47 18.19
N ILE A 219 -8.22 -10.45 17.82
CA ILE A 219 -8.90 -11.50 17.06
C ILE A 219 -9.19 -10.94 15.67
N ASP A 220 -8.36 -11.33 14.70
CA ASP A 220 -8.51 -10.89 13.31
C ASP A 220 -9.37 -11.87 12.52
N LEU A 221 -10.55 -11.40 12.07
CA LEU A 221 -11.49 -12.20 11.27
C LEU A 221 -11.14 -12.24 9.78
N GLY A 222 -10.12 -11.48 9.36
CA GLY A 222 -9.66 -11.38 7.99
C GLY A 222 -10.46 -10.37 7.17
N VAL A 223 -10.63 -10.69 5.89
CA VAL A 223 -11.24 -9.80 4.89
C VAL A 223 -12.60 -10.27 4.42
N MET A 224 -13.38 -9.36 3.85
CA MET A 224 -14.73 -9.60 3.34
C MET A 224 -15.66 -10.22 4.40
N THR A 225 -15.52 -9.79 5.66
CA THR A 225 -16.21 -10.43 6.79
C THR A 225 -17.66 -9.94 6.89
N PRO A 226 -18.67 -10.82 6.86
CA PRO A 226 -20.07 -10.42 7.03
C PRO A 226 -20.37 -9.91 8.45
N CYS A 227 -21.32 -8.98 8.56
CA CYS A 227 -21.76 -8.40 9.84
C CYS A 227 -22.11 -9.48 10.88
N ASP A 228 -22.92 -10.48 10.50
CA ASP A 228 -23.35 -11.56 11.40
C ASP A 228 -22.17 -12.29 12.03
N LYS A 229 -21.11 -12.54 11.25
CA LYS A 229 -19.89 -13.21 11.73
C LYS A 229 -19.12 -12.33 12.71
N ILE A 230 -19.01 -11.02 12.43
CA ILE A 230 -18.33 -10.07 13.31
C ILE A 230 -19.00 -10.04 14.68
N LEU A 231 -20.33 -9.85 14.70
CA LEU A 231 -21.10 -9.76 15.94
C LEU A 231 -21.14 -11.09 16.69
N LYS A 232 -21.25 -12.21 15.96
CA LYS A 232 -21.21 -13.55 16.55
C LYS A 232 -19.89 -13.79 17.28
N ILE A 233 -18.75 -13.58 16.61
CA ILE A 233 -17.44 -13.82 17.23
C ILE A 233 -17.16 -12.81 18.35
N ALA A 234 -17.57 -11.55 18.20
CA ALA A 234 -17.46 -10.57 19.27
C ALA A 234 -18.19 -11.01 20.55
N LYS A 235 -19.33 -11.70 20.40
CA LYS A 235 -20.06 -12.28 21.54
C LYS A 235 -19.42 -13.55 22.08
N GLU A 236 -19.02 -14.47 21.22
CA GLU A 236 -18.40 -15.75 21.60
C GLU A 236 -17.09 -15.54 22.36
N GLU A 237 -16.32 -14.53 21.96
CA GLU A 237 -15.01 -14.24 22.51
C GLU A 237 -15.03 -13.15 23.60
N ASN A 238 -16.23 -12.67 23.97
CA ASN A 238 -16.43 -11.57 24.91
C ASN A 238 -15.53 -10.37 24.60
N ALA A 239 -15.58 -9.91 23.36
CA ALA A 239 -14.76 -8.78 22.91
C ALA A 239 -15.17 -7.49 23.61
N ASP A 240 -14.19 -6.73 24.07
CA ASP A 240 -14.36 -5.41 24.67
C ASP A 240 -14.53 -4.32 23.60
N PHE A 241 -13.98 -4.55 22.40
CA PHE A 241 -14.02 -3.63 21.26
C PHE A 241 -14.27 -4.36 19.94
N ILE A 242 -14.98 -3.71 19.02
CA ILE A 242 -15.05 -4.13 17.61
C ILE A 242 -14.35 -3.07 16.77
N GLY A 243 -13.36 -3.47 15.97
CA GLY A 243 -12.70 -2.62 14.99
C GLY A 243 -13.03 -3.02 13.56
N LEU A 244 -13.59 -2.08 12.79
CA LEU A 244 -13.90 -2.25 11.38
C LEU A 244 -12.88 -1.52 10.51
N SER A 245 -12.38 -2.21 9.49
CA SER A 245 -11.49 -1.65 8.47
C SER A 245 -12.19 -1.58 7.11
N GLY A 246 -12.00 -0.48 6.39
CA GLY A 246 -12.52 -0.30 5.04
C GLY A 246 -11.71 0.72 4.24
N LEU A 247 -11.41 0.39 2.99
CA LEU A 247 -10.64 1.23 2.08
C LEU A 247 -11.49 1.75 0.92
N ILE A 248 -12.53 1.05 0.48
CA ILE A 248 -13.37 1.47 -0.65
C ILE A 248 -14.65 2.17 -0.19
N THR A 249 -15.26 3.01 -1.05
CA THR A 249 -16.48 3.74 -0.72
C THR A 249 -17.65 2.85 -0.27
N PRO A 250 -17.94 1.68 -0.90
CA PRO A 250 -18.98 0.77 -0.42
C PRO A 250 -18.74 0.22 1.00
N SER A 251 -17.49 0.23 1.49
CA SER A 251 -17.16 -0.25 2.83
C SER A 251 -17.80 0.60 3.93
N LEU A 252 -18.00 1.90 3.68
CA LEU A 252 -18.69 2.79 4.63
C LEU A 252 -20.15 2.37 4.83
N ASP A 253 -20.84 1.99 3.76
CA ASP A 253 -22.23 1.54 3.85
C ASP A 253 -22.34 0.25 4.68
N GLU A 254 -21.39 -0.67 4.51
CA GLU A 254 -21.31 -1.89 5.32
C GLU A 254 -20.97 -1.59 6.79
N MET A 255 -20.11 -0.60 7.08
CA MET A 255 -19.85 -0.14 8.46
C MET A 255 -21.11 0.42 9.12
N ILE A 256 -21.93 1.18 8.38
CA ILE A 256 -23.23 1.69 8.85
C ILE A 256 -24.18 0.52 9.15
N VAL A 257 -24.19 -0.52 8.31
CA VAL A 257 -25.00 -1.72 8.55
C VAL A 257 -24.58 -2.41 9.84
N VAL A 258 -23.28 -2.57 10.10
CA VAL A 258 -22.78 -3.15 11.36
C VAL A 258 -23.23 -2.32 12.57
N ALA A 259 -23.11 -0.99 12.50
CA ALA A 259 -23.53 -0.11 13.59
C ALA A 259 -25.05 -0.23 13.88
N LYS A 260 -25.89 -0.29 12.83
CA LYS A 260 -27.34 -0.50 12.97
C LYS A 260 -27.67 -1.85 13.61
N GLU A 261 -26.97 -2.90 13.20
CA GLU A 261 -27.16 -4.25 13.76
C GLU A 261 -26.69 -4.35 15.20
N MET A 262 -25.60 -3.68 15.57
CA MET A 262 -25.17 -3.55 16.96
C MET A 262 -26.26 -2.89 17.80
N GLN A 263 -26.88 -1.81 17.32
CA GLN A 263 -27.99 -1.16 18.02
C GLN A 263 -29.23 -2.07 18.12
N ARG A 264 -29.58 -2.78 17.03
CA ARG A 264 -30.71 -3.72 17.00
C ARG A 264 -30.54 -4.87 18.00
N LEU A 265 -29.32 -5.34 18.19
CA LEU A 265 -28.96 -6.43 19.09
C LEU A 265 -28.54 -5.96 20.50
N ASN A 266 -28.66 -4.66 20.80
CA ASN A 266 -28.25 -4.04 22.06
C ASN A 266 -26.79 -4.35 22.45
N PHE A 267 -25.88 -4.29 21.48
CA PHE A 267 -24.45 -4.29 21.76
C PHE A 267 -24.04 -2.94 22.36
N HIS A 268 -23.36 -2.97 23.51
CA HIS A 268 -22.90 -1.77 24.23
C HIS A 268 -21.38 -1.56 24.15
N ILE A 269 -20.65 -2.49 23.52
CA ILE A 269 -19.19 -2.37 23.37
C ILE A 269 -18.86 -1.32 22.30
N PRO A 270 -17.75 -0.56 22.45
CA PRO A 270 -17.39 0.48 21.50
C PRO A 270 -17.08 -0.08 20.11
N LEU A 271 -17.57 0.64 19.09
CA LEU A 271 -17.29 0.39 17.68
C LEU A 271 -16.21 1.38 17.20
N LEU A 272 -15.06 0.85 16.82
CA LEU A 272 -13.96 1.60 16.21
C LEU A 272 -14.05 1.45 14.70
N ILE A 273 -14.01 2.57 13.98
CA ILE A 273 -14.06 2.59 12.52
C ILE A 273 -12.77 3.21 12.00
N GLY A 274 -12.12 2.57 11.03
CA GLY A 274 -10.91 3.11 10.42
C GLY A 274 -10.68 2.61 8.99
N GLY A 275 -9.70 3.24 8.34
CA GLY A 275 -9.34 2.99 6.95
C GLY A 275 -9.29 4.28 6.11
N ALA A 276 -8.80 4.15 4.87
CA ALA A 276 -8.43 5.32 4.07
C ALA A 276 -9.61 6.20 3.66
N THR A 277 -10.81 5.62 3.53
CA THR A 277 -12.03 6.33 3.10
C THR A 277 -12.97 6.66 4.24
N THR A 278 -12.54 6.51 5.49
CA THR A 278 -13.39 6.65 6.68
C THR A 278 -13.89 8.09 6.94
N SER A 279 -13.29 9.12 6.31
CA SER A 279 -13.76 10.51 6.36
C SER A 279 -13.75 11.16 4.98
N LYS A 280 -14.70 12.06 4.72
CA LYS A 280 -14.70 13.00 3.58
C LYS A 280 -14.15 14.34 3.98
#